data_AF-A0A380CW12-F1
#
_entry.id   AF-A0A380CW12-F1
#
_cell.length_a   1.000
_cell.length_b   1.000
_cell.length_c   1.000
_cell.angle_alpha   90.00
_cell.angle_beta   90.00
_cell.angle_gamma   90.00
#
_symmetry.space_group_name_H-M   'P 1'
#
loop_
_entity.id
_entity.type
_entity.pdbx_description
1 polymer ?
#
loop_
_entity_poly.entity_id
_entity_poly.type
_entity_poly.pdbx_seq_one_letter_code
_entity_poly.pdbx_strand_id
1 'polypeptide(L)'
;MFNELQPQKGSLLVSEPFMLDQNFKRSVILLADHNETDGTVGFILNQRTQLMLSDVFQDVEREADFPIYLGGPVECEALFFIHKAYDLLLSGEHIIDDVYWGGDIELLLRLAKEEKNHIR
;
A
#
# COMPACT_ATOMS: atom_id res chain seq x y z
N MET A 1 25.90 -9.39 9.81
CA MET A 1 24.67 -8.94 9.12
C MET A 1 23.54 -9.14 10.12
N PHE A 2 22.78 -8.10 10.46
CA PHE A 2 21.88 -8.10 11.65
C PHE A 2 20.53 -8.82 11.44
N ASN A 3 20.37 -9.55 10.34
CA ASN A 3 19.18 -10.35 10.09
C ASN A 3 19.57 -11.60 9.28
N GLU A 4 19.13 -12.78 9.72
CA GLU A 4 19.35 -14.05 9.01
C GLU A 4 18.26 -14.32 7.97
N LEU A 5 17.15 -13.57 8.03
CA LEU A 5 16.05 -13.66 7.10
C LEU A 5 16.41 -12.96 5.79
N GLN A 6 16.36 -13.71 4.69
CA GLN A 6 16.45 -13.13 3.35
C GLN A 6 15.15 -12.38 3.04
N PRO A 7 15.23 -11.18 2.45
CA PRO A 7 14.04 -10.48 1.97
C PRO A 7 13.27 -11.35 0.98
N GLN A 8 11.96 -11.42 1.16
CA GLN A 8 11.04 -12.11 0.27
C GLN A 8 9.75 -11.31 0.15
N LYS A 9 8.94 -11.63 -0.86
CA LYS A 9 7.58 -11.08 -0.97
C LYS A 9 6.81 -11.23 0.35
N GLY A 10 6.15 -10.16 0.78
CA GLY A 10 5.48 -10.04 2.08
C GLY A 10 6.38 -9.64 3.25
N SER A 11 7.70 -9.53 3.06
CA SER A 11 8.62 -9.06 4.11
C SER A 11 8.43 -7.58 4.41
N LEU A 12 8.60 -7.22 5.68
CA LEU A 12 8.71 -5.83 6.12
C LEU A 12 10.18 -5.47 6.31
N LEU A 13 10.64 -4.46 5.58
CA LEU A 13 11.96 -3.85 5.78
C LEU A 13 11.80 -2.65 6.72
N VAL A 14 12.60 -2.62 7.78
CA VAL A 14 12.62 -1.51 8.72
C VAL A 14 13.94 -0.78 8.55
N SER A 15 13.88 0.53 8.32
CA SER A 15 15.08 1.34 8.14
C SER A 15 15.94 1.33 9.41
N GLU A 16 17.26 1.28 9.23
CA GLU A 16 18.20 1.51 10.32
C GLU A 16 18.01 2.90 10.96
N PRO A 17 18.26 3.07 12.28
CA PRO A 17 18.06 4.34 12.98
C PRO A 17 18.80 5.54 12.34
N PHE A 18 19.94 5.28 11.70
CA PHE A 18 20.80 6.29 11.07
C PHE A 18 20.81 6.20 9.54
N MET A 19 19.71 5.77 8.93
CA MET A 19 19.56 5.73 7.47
C MET A 19 19.91 7.10 6.85
N LEU A 20 20.92 7.11 5.97
CA LEU A 20 21.44 8.32 5.33
C LEU A 20 20.60 8.75 4.13
N ASP A 21 20.00 7.78 3.42
CA ASP A 21 19.08 8.08 2.33
C ASP A 21 17.79 8.67 2.91
N GLN A 22 17.49 9.91 2.51
CA GLN A 22 16.34 10.66 2.99
C GLN A 22 15.01 10.00 2.59
N ASN A 23 14.97 9.30 1.45
CA ASN A 23 13.76 8.64 0.97
C ASN A 23 13.30 7.53 1.93
N PHE A 24 14.25 6.89 2.61
CA PHE A 24 14.00 5.72 3.47
C PHE A 24 14.27 5.99 4.95
N LYS A 25 14.42 7.26 5.34
CA LYS A 25 14.66 7.62 6.73
C LYS A 25 13.44 7.28 7.58
N ARG A 26 13.63 6.44 8.61
CA ARG A 26 12.55 5.97 9.51
C ARG A 26 11.40 5.27 8.77
N SER A 27 11.67 4.65 7.63
CA SER A 27 10.66 3.96 6.83
C SER A 27 10.39 2.54 7.32
N VAL A 28 9.15 2.11 7.14
CA VAL A 28 8.74 0.71 7.14
C VAL A 28 8.23 0.39 5.74
N ILE A 29 8.86 -0.56 5.06
CA ILE A 29 8.59 -0.88 3.65
C ILE A 29 8.02 -2.29 3.57
N LEU A 30 6.87 -2.46 2.93
CA LEU A 30 6.33 -3.77 2.56
C LEU A 30 6.84 -4.17 1.17
N LEU A 31 7.42 -5.36 1.04
CA LEU A 31 7.77 -5.93 -0.26
C LEU A 31 6.52 -6.56 -0.89
N ALA A 32 5.89 -5.85 -1.82
CA ALA A 32 4.68 -6.29 -2.52
C ALA A 32 5.00 -7.32 -3.61
N ASP A 33 6.17 -7.21 -4.23
CA ASP A 33 6.71 -8.25 -5.09
C ASP A 33 8.24 -8.32 -4.94
N HIS A 34 8.80 -9.51 -5.10
CA HIS A 34 10.23 -9.73 -4.99
C HIS A 34 10.63 -10.99 -5.77
N ASN A 35 11.30 -10.79 -6.90
CA ASN A 35 11.80 -11.87 -7.73
C ASN A 35 13.16 -11.48 -8.35
N GLU A 36 13.92 -12.48 -8.79
CA GLU A 36 15.28 -12.26 -9.31
C GLU A 36 15.30 -11.65 -10.72
N THR A 37 14.22 -11.81 -11.49
CA THR A 37 14.17 -11.46 -12.93
C THR A 37 13.62 -10.07 -13.20
N ASP A 38 12.51 -9.72 -12.56
CA ASP A 38 11.73 -8.49 -12.71
C ASP A 38 11.98 -7.51 -11.55
N GLY A 39 12.68 -7.95 -10.50
CA GLY A 39 13.16 -7.12 -9.41
C GLY A 39 12.20 -7.06 -8.22
N THR A 40 12.13 -5.90 -7.57
CA THR A 40 11.42 -5.73 -6.29
C THR A 40 10.50 -4.52 -6.35
N VAL A 41 9.25 -4.73 -5.97
CA VAL A 41 8.27 -3.66 -5.74
C VAL A 41 8.04 -3.56 -4.24
N GLY A 42 8.17 -2.36 -3.70
CA GLY A 42 7.96 -2.12 -2.28
C GLY A 42 7.25 -0.79 -2.01
N PHE A 43 6.43 -0.77 -0.96
CA PHE A 43 5.67 0.39 -0.55
C PHE A 43 6.04 0.82 0.86
N ILE A 44 6.38 2.10 1.03
CA ILE A 44 6.56 2.72 2.34
C ILE A 44 5.18 2.89 3.00
N LEU A 45 5.01 2.31 4.19
CA LEU A 45 3.72 2.25 4.89
C LEU A 45 3.49 3.41 5.88
N ASN A 46 4.56 4.12 6.27
CA ASN A 46 4.53 5.00 7.44
C ASN A 46 4.93 6.46 7.15
N GLN A 47 4.94 6.87 5.87
CA GLN A 47 5.18 8.24 5.46
C GLN A 47 3.88 8.89 4.96
N ARG A 48 3.08 9.42 5.90
CA ARG A 48 1.82 10.08 5.59
C ARG A 48 2.08 11.43 4.90
N THR A 49 1.30 11.73 3.86
CA THR A 49 1.31 13.02 3.17
C THR A 49 0.27 13.98 3.77
N GLN A 50 0.12 15.18 3.19
CA GLN A 50 -0.98 16.08 3.53
C GLN A 50 -2.28 15.80 2.76
N LEU A 51 -2.23 14.87 1.79
CA LEU A 51 -3.35 14.55 0.91
C LEU A 51 -4.24 13.47 1.52
N MET A 52 -5.52 13.58 1.18
CA MET A 52 -6.57 12.61 1.43
C MET A 52 -7.08 12.05 0.10
N LEU A 53 -7.81 10.92 0.11
CA LEU A 53 -8.37 10.35 -1.12
C LEU A 53 -9.31 11.32 -1.84
N SER A 54 -10.08 12.11 -1.09
CA SER A 54 -10.96 13.15 -1.63
C SER A 54 -10.23 14.29 -2.35
N ASP A 55 -8.92 14.46 -2.13
CA ASP A 55 -8.12 15.42 -2.90
C ASP A 55 -7.78 14.91 -4.31
N VAL A 56 -7.86 13.59 -4.53
CA VAL A 56 -7.49 12.92 -5.80
C VAL A 56 -8.71 12.44 -6.57
N PHE A 57 -9.71 11.88 -5.89
CA PHE A 57 -10.94 11.38 -6.51
C PHE A 57 -12.13 12.26 -6.15
N GLN A 58 -13.02 12.45 -7.13
CA GLN A 58 -14.31 13.07 -6.90
C GLN A 58 -15.27 12.08 -6.22
N ASP A 59 -16.23 12.60 -5.46
CA ASP A 59 -17.28 11.81 -4.79
C ASP A 59 -16.79 10.74 -3.81
N VAL A 60 -15.67 10.96 -3.12
CA VAL A 60 -15.27 10.10 -2.00
C VAL A 60 -16.18 10.38 -0.80
N GLU A 61 -16.86 9.34 -0.30
CA GLU A 61 -17.67 9.45 0.92
C GLU A 61 -16.76 9.69 2.13
N ARG A 62 -17.26 10.41 3.14
CA ARG A 62 -16.45 10.81 4.30
C ARG A 62 -15.86 9.62 5.07
N GLU A 63 -16.56 8.51 5.09
CA GLU A 63 -16.14 7.26 5.75
C GLU A 63 -15.05 6.51 4.96
N ALA A 64 -14.91 6.81 3.67
CA ALA A 64 -13.90 6.23 2.77
C ALA A 64 -12.75 7.21 2.47
N ASP A 65 -12.71 8.36 3.14
CA ASP A 65 -11.70 9.40 2.93
C ASP A 65 -10.42 9.08 3.72
N PHE A 66 -9.63 8.15 3.18
CA PHE A 66 -8.38 7.71 3.79
C PHE A 66 -7.21 8.66 3.47
N PRO A 67 -6.24 8.80 4.38
CA PRO A 67 -5.01 9.56 4.10
C PRO A 67 -4.14 8.86 3.06
N ILE A 68 -3.50 9.65 2.20
CA ILE A 68 -2.55 9.15 1.20
C ILE A 68 -1.14 9.14 1.79
N TYR A 69 -0.41 8.07 1.53
CA TYR A 69 0.96 7.86 1.95
C TYR A 69 1.91 7.96 0.76
N LEU A 70 3.10 8.49 0.99
CA LEU A 70 4.16 8.46 0.00
C LEU A 70 4.69 7.02 -0.09
N GLY A 71 4.33 6.31 -1.15
CA GLY A 71 4.67 4.89 -1.33
C GLY A 71 6.13 4.63 -1.66
N GLY A 72 6.85 5.63 -2.17
CA GLY A 72 8.26 5.53 -2.54
C GLY A 72 8.70 6.71 -3.40
N PRO A 73 9.99 6.78 -3.77
CA PRO A 73 10.52 7.87 -4.60
C PRO A 73 10.25 7.68 -6.11
N VAL A 74 9.61 6.59 -6.51
CA VAL A 74 9.37 6.21 -7.91
C VAL A 74 7.86 6.15 -8.16
N GLU A 75 7.42 6.50 -9.37
CA GLU A 75 6.00 6.53 -9.75
C GLU A 75 5.12 7.35 -8.79
N CYS A 76 5.61 8.52 -8.34
CA CYS A 76 4.90 9.36 -7.35
C CYS A 76 3.54 9.90 -7.83
N GLU A 77 3.25 9.80 -9.14
CA GLU A 77 1.98 10.20 -9.74
C GLU A 77 0.98 9.03 -9.84
N ALA A 78 1.44 7.79 -9.60
CA ALA A 78 0.59 6.61 -9.59
C ALA A 78 0.05 6.33 -8.19
N LEU A 79 -1.24 6.01 -8.10
CA LEU A 79 -1.85 5.57 -6.85
C LEU A 79 -1.89 4.05 -6.78
N PHE A 80 -1.27 3.51 -5.75
CA PHE A 80 -1.38 2.12 -5.36
C PHE A 80 -2.14 2.02 -4.04
N PHE A 81 -2.86 0.92 -3.86
CA PHE A 81 -3.56 0.62 -2.61
C PHE A 81 -3.31 -0.83 -2.21
N ILE A 82 -3.31 -1.06 -0.90
CA ILE A 82 -3.16 -2.38 -0.29
C ILE A 82 -4.48 -2.70 0.39
N HIS A 83 -5.01 -3.90 0.18
CA HIS A 83 -6.33 -4.29 0.66
C HIS A 83 -6.39 -5.77 1.06
N LYS A 84 -7.47 -6.13 1.77
CA LYS A 84 -7.85 -7.51 2.09
C LYS A 84 -9.14 -7.98 1.39
N ALA A 85 -9.70 -7.12 0.56
CA ALA A 85 -11.01 -7.30 -0.08
C ALA A 85 -10.98 -8.09 -1.41
N TYR A 86 -10.11 -9.10 -1.56
CA TYR A 86 -10.02 -9.84 -2.83
C TYR A 86 -11.35 -10.52 -3.19
N ASP A 87 -12.09 -11.05 -2.21
CA ASP A 87 -13.40 -11.68 -2.44
C ASP A 87 -14.46 -10.70 -2.97
N LEU A 88 -14.29 -9.40 -2.73
CA LEU A 88 -15.20 -8.35 -3.20
C LEU A 88 -14.74 -7.75 -4.53
N LEU A 89 -13.43 -7.57 -4.70
CA LEU A 89 -12.84 -6.92 -5.88
C LEU A 89 -12.56 -7.88 -7.03
N LEU A 90 -12.36 -9.17 -6.72
CA LEU A 90 -11.89 -10.22 -7.62
C LEU A 90 -10.69 -9.80 -8.48
N SER A 91 -9.88 -8.88 -7.95
CA SER A 91 -8.75 -8.24 -8.60
C SER A 91 -7.73 -7.81 -7.54
N GLY A 92 -6.50 -7.55 -8.00
CA GLY A 92 -5.35 -7.27 -7.16
C GLY A 92 -4.33 -8.41 -7.19
N GLU A 93 -3.07 -8.04 -6.98
CA GLU A 93 -1.95 -8.97 -6.91
C GLU A 93 -1.74 -9.42 -5.47
N HIS A 94 -1.71 -10.73 -5.23
CA HIS A 94 -1.50 -11.30 -3.90
C HIS A 94 -0.10 -10.95 -3.38
N ILE A 95 0.02 -10.60 -2.09
CA ILE A 95 1.31 -10.38 -1.41
C ILE A 95 1.60 -11.53 -0.45
N ILE A 96 0.79 -11.65 0.59
CA ILE A 96 0.93 -12.61 1.68
C ILE A 96 -0.41 -12.74 2.41
N ASP A 97 -0.75 -13.94 2.89
CA ASP A 97 -2.01 -14.22 3.59
C ASP A 97 -3.24 -13.68 2.83
N ASP A 98 -4.03 -12.81 3.45
CA ASP A 98 -5.20 -12.14 2.86
C ASP A 98 -4.86 -10.73 2.34
N VAL A 99 -3.58 -10.39 2.16
CA VAL A 99 -3.12 -9.04 1.74
C VAL A 99 -2.77 -9.03 0.25
N TYR A 100 -3.33 -8.04 -0.45
CA TYR A 100 -3.20 -7.82 -1.89
C TYR A 100 -2.87 -6.35 -2.17
N TRP A 101 -2.31 -6.06 -3.34
CA TRP A 101 -2.14 -4.68 -3.82
C TRP A 101 -2.70 -4.47 -5.23
N GLY A 102 -3.05 -3.23 -5.54
CA GLY A 102 -3.68 -2.87 -6.80
C GLY A 102 -5.08 -3.47 -6.94
N GLY A 103 -5.55 -3.62 -8.18
CA GLY A 103 -6.92 -4.03 -8.48
C GLY A 103 -7.80 -2.87 -8.93
N ASP A 104 -9.11 -3.09 -8.95
CA ASP A 104 -10.10 -2.10 -9.40
C ASP A 104 -10.41 -1.07 -8.30
N ILE A 105 -9.80 0.10 -8.41
CA ILE A 105 -10.00 1.21 -7.47
C ILE A 105 -11.42 1.79 -7.55
N GLU A 106 -12.05 1.80 -8.73
CA GLU A 106 -13.41 2.34 -8.89
C GLU A 106 -14.41 1.44 -8.15
N LEU A 107 -14.25 0.12 -8.27
CA LEU A 107 -15.03 -0.85 -7.51
C LEU A 107 -14.77 -0.74 -6.01
N LEU A 108 -13.51 -0.60 -5.58
CA LEU A 108 -13.18 -0.40 -4.16
C LEU A 108 -13.87 0.84 -3.60
N LEU A 109 -13.75 1.98 -4.29
CA LEU A 109 -14.38 3.23 -3.85
C LEU A 109 -15.89 3.06 -3.80
N ARG A 110 -16.51 2.38 -4.78
CA ARG A 110 -17.95 2.11 -4.78
C ARG A 110 -18.39 1.21 -3.61
N LEU A 111 -17.67 0.13 -3.34
CA LEU A 111 -17.97 -0.77 -2.23
C LEU A 111 -17.87 -0.05 -0.88
N ALA A 112 -16.87 0.83 -0.74
CA ALA A 112 -16.73 1.67 0.44
C ALA A 112 -17.93 2.63 0.64
N LYS A 113 -18.66 3.00 -0.43
CA LYS A 113 -19.94 3.74 -0.32
C LYS A 113 -21.11 2.84 0.10
N GLU A 114 -21.13 1.60 -0.38
CA GLU A 114 -22.25 0.67 -0.23
C GLU A 114 -22.28 -0.03 1.15
N GLU A 115 -21.16 -0.06 1.89
CA GLU A 115 -21.05 -0.67 3.24
C GLU A 115 -21.87 0.00 4.36
N LYS A 116 -22.87 0.83 4.03
CA LYS A 116 -23.87 1.37 4.97
C LYS A 116 -24.75 0.33 5.66
N ASN A 117 -24.61 -0.98 5.40
CA ASN A 117 -25.54 -1.98 5.93
C ASN A 117 -24.99 -3.04 6.88
N HIS A 118 -23.70 -3.39 6.95
CA HIS A 118 -23.33 -4.62 7.70
C HIS A 118 -21.98 -4.71 8.44
N ILE A 119 -21.13 -3.68 8.54
CA ILE A 119 -19.81 -3.86 9.20
C ILE A 119 -19.59 -2.87 10.35
N ARG A 120 -19.27 -3.43 11.52
CA ARG A 120 -18.81 -2.77 12.75
C ARG A 120 -17.30 -2.81 12.83
#